data_AF-A0A5N4E4L1-F1
#
_entry.id   AF-A0A5N4E4L1-F1
#
_cell.length_a   1.000
_cell.length_b   1.000
_cell.length_c   1.000
_cell.angle_alpha   90.00
_cell.angle_beta   90.00
_cell.angle_gamma   90.00
#
_symmetry.space_group_name_H-M   'P 1'
#
loop_
_entity.id
_entity.type
_entity.pdbx_description
1 polymer ?
#
loop_
_entity_poly.entity_id
_entity_poly.type
_entity_poly.pdbx_seq_one_letter_code
_entity_poly.pdbx_strand_id
1 'polypeptide(L)'
;MALTVHFEEAATAQERSKVSKIGAFCCGLSLCNQHTIVLYVLCIVPWILFQLLKEKQSNRVMWRMNLTKINTVIRVTPCALTQELSLGALWKLGLYFSAGLLPYTYLPVSSYLNQARWTWGDQTTLLGFLTHFLREEYGTFSLAKSEVGSSMSEILLVKLRFSNDKYEDRTLLQHSSPCSLGKYMFSKKVERFWMQSNAVVAVLAGVGLPALVSESNRVLNTSGLQCLEWLSATLFVIYQIYSNYRICDQSTNYVIDKFAKNLLASVPHDAIILLRGDLPGNSLRYMHYCEGLRPDISLVDQEMMTYEWYLPKVAKHLPGVKFPGNQWNPVEGILPSGMVTFNLYRFLEINKQFDPSSWESVANEEMWQARMKTPFFIFNLAETASLPSSVKAQLYTHAYSLYKEIVYLQKEHPVNWHKNYAIACERMLRLREGGADPEVLLSETIRHFRLYTQKARNDPQLADVSVALKHLRKELQSLRNRRNV
;
A
#
# COMPACT_ATOMS: atom_id res chain seq x y z
N MET A 1 18.58 -27.02 5.61
CA MET A 1 18.96 -28.20 4.81
C MET A 1 20.41 -28.59 5.01
N ALA A 2 21.41 -27.79 4.63
CA ALA A 2 22.83 -28.13 4.88
C ALA A 2 23.11 -28.46 6.37
N LEU A 3 22.63 -27.61 7.29
CA LEU A 3 22.74 -27.87 8.74
C LEU A 3 21.98 -29.11 9.22
N THR A 4 20.94 -29.52 8.49
CA THR A 4 20.15 -30.73 8.78
C THR A 4 20.95 -31.98 8.40
N VAL A 5 21.61 -31.97 7.24
CA VAL A 5 22.51 -33.04 6.78
C VAL A 5 23.72 -33.15 7.70
N HIS A 6 24.39 -32.04 8.01
CA HIS A 6 25.51 -32.05 8.97
C HIS A 6 25.11 -32.52 10.36
N PHE A 7 23.84 -32.33 10.76
CA PHE A 7 23.34 -32.86 12.02
C PHE A 7 23.18 -34.39 11.99
N GLU A 8 22.76 -34.94 10.85
CA GLU A 8 22.61 -36.39 10.64
C GLU A 8 23.98 -37.09 10.49
N GLU A 9 24.94 -36.45 9.82
CA GLU A 9 26.30 -36.97 9.63
C GLU A 9 27.21 -36.82 10.87
N ALA A 10 26.80 -36.04 11.87
CA ALA A 10 27.62 -35.76 13.04
C ALA A 10 27.82 -37.02 13.91
N ALA A 11 29.08 -37.45 13.99
CA ALA A 11 29.48 -38.65 14.72
C ALA A 11 29.48 -38.47 16.24
N THR A 12 29.64 -37.23 16.73
CA THR A 12 29.74 -36.95 18.16
C THR A 12 28.59 -36.10 18.69
N ALA A 13 28.24 -36.34 19.96
CA ALA A 13 27.23 -35.56 20.68
C ALA A 13 27.56 -34.07 20.77
N GLN A 14 28.85 -33.75 20.85
CA GLN A 14 29.35 -32.38 20.92
C GLN A 14 29.15 -31.66 19.58
N GLU A 15 29.40 -32.33 18.45
CA GLU A 15 29.15 -31.80 17.11
C GLU A 15 27.65 -31.62 16.87
N ARG A 16 26.81 -32.60 17.20
CA ARG A 16 25.35 -32.46 17.13
C ARG A 16 24.86 -31.27 17.92
N SER A 17 25.33 -31.11 19.16
CA SER A 17 24.99 -29.94 19.98
C SER A 17 25.43 -28.62 19.35
N LYS A 18 26.61 -28.57 18.72
CA LYS A 18 27.11 -27.37 18.03
C LYS A 18 26.25 -27.05 16.81
N VAL A 19 25.97 -28.04 15.97
CA VAL A 19 25.14 -27.89 14.77
C VAL A 19 23.71 -27.48 15.14
N SER A 20 23.11 -28.05 16.19
CA SER A 20 21.78 -27.65 16.65
C SER A 20 21.72 -26.20 17.13
N LYS A 21 22.76 -25.69 17.81
CA LYS A 21 22.81 -24.27 18.25
C LYS A 21 22.91 -23.31 17.06
N ILE A 22 23.78 -23.62 16.10
CA ILE A 22 23.89 -22.87 14.84
C ILE A 22 22.57 -22.93 14.08
N GLY A 23 21.95 -24.11 13.99
CA GLY A 23 20.63 -24.30 13.41
C GLY A 23 19.55 -23.45 14.08
N ALA A 24 19.50 -23.45 15.42
CA ALA A 24 18.55 -22.63 16.18
C ALA A 24 18.73 -21.13 15.89
N PHE A 25 19.97 -20.63 15.91
CA PHE A 25 20.28 -19.25 15.55
C PHE A 25 19.87 -18.92 14.11
N CYS A 26 20.24 -19.76 13.14
CA CYS A 26 19.89 -19.57 11.74
C CYS A 26 18.37 -19.61 11.51
N CYS A 27 17.62 -20.45 12.23
CA CYS A 27 16.16 -20.47 12.18
C CYS A 27 15.55 -19.16 12.66
N GLY A 28 16.04 -18.61 13.79
CA GLY A 28 15.61 -17.30 14.29
C GLY A 28 15.94 -16.17 13.32
N LEU A 29 17.18 -16.15 12.80
CA LEU A 29 17.63 -15.15 11.84
C LEU A 29 16.83 -15.21 10.53
N SER A 30 16.51 -16.41 10.07
CA SER A 30 15.74 -16.59 8.83
C SER A 30 14.29 -16.10 8.97
N LEU A 31 13.70 -16.20 10.16
CA LEU A 31 12.38 -15.62 10.44
C LEU A 31 12.38 -14.09 10.37
N CYS A 32 13.53 -13.44 10.54
CA CYS A 32 13.69 -11.99 10.34
C CYS A 32 13.67 -11.60 8.87
N ASN A 33 14.04 -12.51 7.97
CA ASN A 33 14.06 -12.25 6.53
C ASN A 33 12.75 -12.67 5.86
N GLN A 34 12.24 -13.87 6.16
CA GLN A 34 11.06 -14.42 5.51
C GLN A 34 10.20 -15.26 6.46
N HIS A 35 9.05 -14.73 6.86
CA HIS A 35 8.12 -15.44 7.76
C HIS A 35 7.62 -16.78 7.24
N THR A 36 7.56 -16.98 5.92
CA THR A 36 7.14 -18.27 5.35
C THR A 36 8.11 -19.40 5.68
N ILE A 37 9.33 -19.09 6.17
CA ILE A 37 10.23 -20.13 6.66
C ILE A 37 9.66 -20.91 7.85
N VAL A 38 8.67 -20.37 8.54
CA VAL A 38 7.97 -21.06 9.64
C VAL A 38 7.46 -22.44 9.21
N LEU A 39 7.05 -22.61 7.94
CA LEU A 39 6.62 -23.91 7.42
C LEU A 39 7.73 -24.96 7.45
N TYR A 40 8.98 -24.55 7.15
CA TYR A 40 10.13 -25.44 7.24
C TYR A 40 10.56 -25.67 8.69
N VAL A 41 10.56 -24.62 9.52
CA VAL A 41 10.93 -24.70 10.94
C VAL A 41 9.99 -25.64 11.70
N LEU A 42 8.68 -25.59 11.41
CA LEU A 42 7.66 -26.47 12.01
C LEU A 42 7.87 -27.96 11.68
N CYS A 43 8.52 -28.29 10.56
CA CYS A 43 8.85 -29.68 10.23
C CYS A 43 10.23 -30.09 10.77
N ILE A 44 11.24 -29.23 10.59
CA ILE A 44 12.64 -29.55 10.89
C ILE A 44 12.88 -29.62 12.40
N VAL A 45 12.32 -28.68 13.19
CA VAL A 45 12.57 -28.62 14.64
C VAL A 45 12.04 -29.86 15.36
N PRO A 46 10.77 -30.29 15.17
CA PRO A 46 10.28 -31.52 15.77
C PRO A 46 11.06 -32.76 15.33
N TRP A 47 11.49 -32.83 14.07
CA TRP A 47 12.30 -33.95 13.57
C TRP A 47 13.67 -34.01 14.26
N ILE A 48 14.39 -32.89 14.38
CA ILE A 48 15.67 -32.83 15.11
C ILE A 48 15.46 -33.22 16.58
N LEU A 49 14.42 -32.71 17.23
CA LEU A 49 14.10 -33.05 18.62
C LEU A 49 13.79 -34.54 18.78
N PHE A 50 13.05 -35.13 17.84
CA PHE A 50 12.77 -36.56 17.81
C PHE A 50 14.04 -37.40 17.65
N GLN A 51 14.96 -37.02 16.75
CA GLN A 51 16.22 -37.73 16.58
C GLN A 51 17.10 -37.67 17.84
N LEU A 52 17.20 -36.49 18.47
CA LEU A 52 17.89 -36.32 19.74
C LEU A 52 17.24 -37.15 20.87
N LEU A 53 15.92 -37.31 20.87
CA LEU A 53 15.20 -38.18 21.81
C LEU A 53 15.47 -39.67 21.57
N LYS A 54 15.48 -40.09 20.31
CA LYS A 54 15.72 -41.49 19.90
C LYS A 54 17.12 -41.96 20.29
N GLU A 55 18.15 -41.16 20.00
CA GLU A 55 19.54 -41.50 20.38
C GLU A 55 19.73 -41.55 21.90
N LYS A 56 19.09 -40.63 22.63
CA LYS A 56 19.08 -40.64 24.10
C LYS A 56 18.47 -41.91 24.69
N GLN A 57 17.41 -42.45 24.08
CA GLN A 57 16.79 -43.72 24.51
C GLN A 57 17.68 -44.92 24.16
N SER A 58 18.25 -44.96 22.96
CA SER A 58 19.15 -46.04 22.52
C SER A 58 20.37 -46.17 23.44
N ASN A 59 21.01 -45.04 23.77
CA ASN A 59 22.14 -45.02 24.70
C ASN A 59 21.75 -45.45 26.11
N ARG A 60 20.51 -45.17 26.55
CA ARG A 60 19.99 -45.58 27.87
C ARG A 60 19.74 -47.09 27.96
N VAL A 61 19.26 -47.71 26.86
CA VAL A 61 19.01 -49.16 26.77
C VAL A 61 20.32 -49.94 26.72
N MET A 62 21.30 -49.47 25.94
CA MET A 62 22.65 -50.05 25.90
C MET A 62 23.32 -50.07 27.28
N TRP A 63 23.18 -48.98 28.05
CA TRP A 63 23.68 -48.90 29.42
C TRP A 63 23.01 -49.91 30.36
N ARG A 64 21.68 -50.09 30.27
CA ARG A 64 20.97 -51.08 31.10
C ARG A 64 21.39 -52.51 30.79
N MET A 65 21.66 -52.83 29.52
CA MET A 65 22.12 -54.17 29.11
C MET A 65 23.57 -54.47 29.53
N ASN A 66 24.45 -53.46 29.55
CA ASN A 66 25.84 -53.64 30.01
C ASN A 66 25.98 -53.69 31.53
N LEU A 67 25.14 -52.98 32.29
CA LEU A 67 25.14 -53.06 33.76
C LEU A 67 24.78 -54.45 34.30
N THR A 68 24.02 -55.25 33.56
CA THR A 68 23.71 -56.64 33.92
C THR A 68 24.84 -57.65 33.65
N LYS A 69 25.95 -57.25 32.99
CA LYS A 69 26.97 -58.21 32.52
C LYS A 69 28.41 -57.96 32.99
N ILE A 70 28.73 -56.87 33.70
CA ILE A 70 30.14 -56.53 33.95
C ILE A 70 30.37 -56.14 35.42
N ASN A 71 31.05 -57.03 36.15
CA ASN A 71 31.54 -56.85 37.52
C ASN A 71 33.00 -56.33 37.55
N THR A 72 33.43 -55.62 36.50
CA THR A 72 34.78 -55.06 36.39
C THR A 72 34.72 -53.54 36.27
N VAL A 73 35.38 -52.89 37.22
CA VAL A 73 35.48 -51.44 37.38
C VAL A 73 36.32 -50.86 36.22
N ILE A 74 35.67 -50.49 35.13
CA ILE A 74 36.22 -49.50 34.19
C ILE A 74 35.52 -48.18 34.50
N ARG A 75 36.27 -47.26 35.10
CA ARG A 75 35.83 -45.92 35.45
C ARG A 75 35.76 -45.05 34.18
N VAL A 76 34.81 -45.35 33.29
CA VAL A 76 34.45 -44.41 32.20
C VAL A 76 33.59 -43.33 32.83
N THR A 77 34.11 -42.11 32.88
CA THR A 77 33.42 -40.92 33.40
C THR A 77 32.02 -40.78 32.77
N PRO A 78 30.92 -40.88 33.55
CA PRO A 78 29.55 -40.97 33.04
C PRO A 78 28.91 -39.60 32.71
N CYS A 79 29.70 -38.52 32.65
CA CYS A 79 29.17 -37.15 32.63
C CYS A 79 28.93 -36.58 31.22
N ALA A 80 29.63 -37.07 30.19
CA ALA A 80 29.61 -36.42 28.86
C ALA A 80 28.44 -36.84 27.95
N LEU A 81 27.82 -38.01 28.16
CA LEU A 81 26.90 -38.62 27.18
C LEU A 81 25.40 -38.42 27.45
N THR A 82 25.01 -37.86 28.61
CA THR A 82 23.60 -37.68 29.01
C THR A 82 23.05 -36.28 28.71
N GLN A 83 23.85 -35.42 28.09
CA GLN A 83 23.58 -33.98 27.96
C GLN A 83 22.88 -33.57 26.64
N GLU A 84 22.52 -34.51 25.77
CA GLU A 84 21.97 -34.17 24.44
C GLU A 84 20.55 -33.61 24.48
N LEU A 85 19.77 -33.91 25.52
CA LEU A 85 18.43 -33.34 25.68
C LEU A 85 18.07 -33.13 27.16
N SER A 86 18.85 -32.30 27.85
CA SER A 86 18.47 -31.78 29.17
C SER A 86 17.55 -30.56 29.01
N LEU A 87 16.78 -30.23 30.04
CA LEU A 87 15.96 -29.01 30.07
C LEU A 87 16.84 -27.76 29.85
N GLY A 88 18.09 -27.81 30.33
CA GLY A 88 19.11 -26.79 30.07
C GLY A 88 19.62 -26.74 28.62
N ALA A 89 19.63 -27.87 27.90
CA ALA A 89 19.97 -27.88 26.47
C ALA A 89 18.85 -27.24 25.62
N LEU A 90 17.59 -27.55 25.93
CA LEU A 90 16.43 -26.90 25.29
C LEU A 90 16.41 -25.40 25.56
N TRP A 91 16.67 -24.99 26.81
CA TRP A 91 16.82 -23.58 27.17
C TRP A 91 17.92 -22.89 26.36
N LYS A 92 19.10 -23.51 26.23
CA LYS A 92 20.20 -22.99 25.42
C LYS A 92 19.77 -22.84 23.95
N LEU A 93 19.13 -23.85 23.35
CA LEU A 93 18.63 -23.76 21.98
C LEU A 93 17.61 -22.62 21.81
N GLY A 94 16.72 -22.44 22.79
CA GLY A 94 15.81 -21.31 22.87
C GLY A 94 16.55 -19.97 22.87
N LEU A 95 17.60 -19.83 23.68
CA LEU A 95 18.44 -18.61 23.71
C LEU A 95 19.12 -18.35 22.36
N TYR A 96 19.68 -19.37 21.69
CA TYR A 96 20.29 -19.20 20.35
C TYR A 96 19.24 -18.78 19.32
N PHE A 97 18.05 -19.38 19.36
CA PHE A 97 16.94 -19.00 18.49
C PHE A 97 16.50 -17.54 18.74
N SER A 98 16.32 -17.15 20.00
CA SER A 98 16.01 -15.78 20.39
C SER A 98 17.12 -14.79 19.99
N ALA A 99 18.39 -15.20 20.07
CA ALA A 99 19.51 -14.38 19.57
C ALA A 99 19.43 -14.16 18.06
N GLY A 100 18.93 -15.14 17.29
CA GLY A 100 18.65 -14.97 15.87
C GLY A 100 17.55 -13.94 15.58
N LEU A 101 16.63 -13.70 16.52
CA LEU A 101 15.56 -12.70 16.41
C LEU A 101 16.00 -11.27 16.77
N LEU A 102 17.24 -11.06 17.19
CA LEU A 102 17.76 -9.73 17.56
C LEU A 102 17.53 -8.65 16.49
N PRO A 103 17.60 -8.90 15.17
CA PRO A 103 17.28 -7.87 14.17
C PRO A 103 15.89 -7.24 14.34
N TYR A 104 14.90 -7.96 14.88
CA TYR A 104 13.57 -7.38 15.15
C TYR A 104 13.57 -6.30 16.22
N THR A 105 14.57 -6.26 17.10
CA THR A 105 14.68 -5.19 18.12
C THR A 105 14.90 -3.82 17.50
N TYR A 106 15.41 -3.75 16.27
CA TYR A 106 15.56 -2.50 15.53
C TYR A 106 14.20 -1.83 15.26
N LEU A 107 13.14 -2.60 15.02
CA LEU A 107 11.82 -2.04 14.66
C LEU A 107 11.21 -1.15 15.76
N PRO A 108 11.02 -1.62 17.00
CA PRO A 108 10.45 -0.78 18.06
C PRO A 108 11.39 0.39 18.41
N VAL A 109 12.71 0.19 18.41
CA VAL A 109 13.69 1.26 18.67
C VAL A 109 13.59 2.36 17.60
N SER A 110 13.60 1.98 16.32
CA SER A 110 13.51 2.92 15.20
C SER A 110 12.16 3.65 15.16
N SER A 111 11.07 2.94 15.47
CA SER A 111 9.72 3.52 15.55
C SER A 111 9.59 4.50 16.72
N TYR A 112 10.17 4.18 17.88
CA TYR A 112 10.17 5.06 19.06
C TYR A 112 10.99 6.34 18.83
N LEU A 113 12.18 6.20 18.26
CA LEU A 113 13.04 7.34 17.90
C LEU A 113 12.51 8.12 16.70
N ASN A 114 11.49 7.60 16.00
CA ASN A 114 10.95 8.13 14.75
C ASN A 114 12.04 8.43 13.70
N GLN A 115 13.13 7.64 13.71
CA GLN A 115 14.27 7.82 12.80
C GLN A 115 13.96 7.29 11.40
N ALA A 116 13.23 6.17 11.33
CA ALA A 116 12.84 5.60 10.06
C ALA A 116 11.81 6.50 9.38
N ARG A 117 12.20 7.10 8.24
CA ARG A 117 11.31 7.83 7.34
C ARG A 117 10.25 6.92 6.70
N TRP A 118 10.47 5.61 6.73
CA TRP A 118 9.53 4.62 6.25
C TRP A 118 9.52 3.36 7.13
N THR A 119 8.33 2.96 7.58
CA THR A 119 8.06 1.69 8.28
C THR A 119 6.64 1.23 7.94
N TRP A 120 6.40 -0.08 7.87
CA TRP A 120 5.05 -0.61 7.73
C TRP A 120 4.41 -0.84 9.10
N GLY A 121 3.37 -0.10 9.47
CA GLY A 121 2.72 -0.20 10.79
C GLY A 121 3.36 0.70 11.85
N ASP A 122 2.72 0.82 13.01
CA ASP A 122 3.32 1.42 14.21
C ASP A 122 3.82 0.37 15.20
N GLN A 123 5.13 0.35 15.48
CA GLN A 123 5.77 -0.60 16.40
C GLN A 123 6.19 0.06 17.72
N THR A 124 5.69 1.26 18.04
CA THR A 124 5.98 1.94 19.31
C THR A 124 5.45 1.17 20.53
N THR A 125 4.38 0.39 20.36
CA THR A 125 3.76 -0.42 21.41
C THR A 125 4.05 -1.91 21.21
N LEU A 126 3.97 -2.70 22.28
CA LEU A 126 4.08 -4.17 22.19
C LEU A 126 2.99 -4.76 21.27
N LEU A 127 1.77 -4.23 21.35
CA LEU A 127 0.67 -4.65 20.49
C LEU A 127 0.99 -4.36 19.03
N GLY A 128 1.44 -3.14 18.71
CA GLY A 128 1.82 -2.77 17.35
C GLY A 128 3.01 -3.58 16.80
N PHE A 129 4.00 -3.90 17.66
CA PHE A 129 5.05 -4.84 17.31
C PHE A 129 4.51 -6.24 17.00
N LEU A 130 3.58 -6.77 17.83
CA LEU A 130 2.95 -8.07 17.59
C LEU A 130 2.11 -8.06 16.31
N THR A 131 1.33 -7.01 16.04
CA THR A 131 0.57 -6.82 14.80
C THR A 131 1.49 -6.85 13.58
N HIS A 132 2.65 -6.17 13.66
CA HIS A 132 3.65 -6.21 12.60
C HIS A 132 4.31 -7.59 12.46
N PHE A 133 4.74 -8.20 13.56
CA PHE A 133 5.41 -9.51 13.58
C PHE A 133 4.47 -10.64 13.12
N LEU A 134 3.18 -10.56 13.46
CA LEU A 134 2.16 -11.50 12.97
C LEU A 134 1.69 -11.17 11.55
N ARG A 135 2.18 -10.05 10.98
CA ARG A 135 1.86 -9.58 9.63
C ARG A 135 0.36 -9.36 9.43
N GLU A 136 -0.33 -8.87 10.43
CA GLU A 136 -1.78 -8.66 10.39
C GLU A 136 -2.17 -7.60 9.33
N GLU A 137 -1.32 -6.59 9.12
CA GLU A 137 -1.59 -5.46 8.22
C GLU A 137 -1.08 -5.63 6.77
N TYR A 138 -0.18 -6.60 6.52
CA TYR A 138 0.48 -6.81 5.20
C TYR A 138 0.76 -8.27 4.85
N GLY A 139 0.07 -9.18 5.53
CA GLY A 139 0.29 -10.62 5.43
C GLY A 139 -0.37 -11.30 4.23
N THR A 140 0.02 -12.57 4.04
CA THR A 140 -0.48 -13.49 3.00
C THR A 140 -2.00 -13.63 2.97
N PHE A 141 -2.68 -13.43 4.10
CA PHE A 141 -4.14 -13.51 4.21
C PHE A 141 -4.86 -12.17 4.01
N SER A 142 -4.12 -11.07 3.84
CA SER A 142 -4.68 -9.72 3.62
C SER A 142 -4.32 -9.13 2.26
N LEU A 143 -3.50 -9.81 1.45
CA LEU A 143 -3.10 -9.41 0.09
C LEU A 143 -4.27 -9.31 -0.91
N ALA A 144 -5.45 -9.82 -0.54
CA ALA A 144 -6.69 -9.75 -1.33
C ALA A 144 -7.88 -9.25 -0.49
N LYS A 145 -7.68 -8.27 0.40
CA LYS A 145 -8.80 -7.45 0.88
C LYS A 145 -9.23 -6.45 -0.21
N SER A 146 -9.75 -6.95 -1.32
CA SER A 146 -10.80 -6.20 -2.03
C SER A 146 -12.06 -6.21 -1.17
N GLU A 147 -12.98 -5.27 -1.37
CA GLU A 147 -14.27 -5.16 -0.66
C GLU A 147 -15.10 -6.47 -0.63
N VAL A 148 -14.72 -7.46 -1.45
CA VAL A 148 -15.17 -8.84 -1.35
C VAL A 148 -13.97 -9.71 -0.97
N GLY A 149 -13.98 -10.24 0.26
CA GLY A 149 -12.96 -11.15 0.76
C GLY A 149 -12.98 -12.45 -0.03
N SER A 150 -11.94 -12.70 -0.82
CA SER A 150 -11.82 -13.99 -1.52
C SER A 150 -11.14 -15.01 -0.63
N SER A 151 -11.81 -16.14 -0.43
CA SER A 151 -11.34 -17.26 0.39
C SER A 151 -10.14 -17.93 -0.27
N MET A 152 -9.22 -18.47 0.55
CA MET A 152 -8.06 -19.25 0.09
C MET A 152 -8.47 -20.46 -0.79
N SER A 153 -9.70 -20.98 -0.62
CA SER A 153 -10.28 -22.03 -1.47
C SER A 153 -10.58 -21.55 -2.89
N GLU A 154 -10.98 -20.29 -3.09
CA GLU A 154 -11.21 -19.72 -4.43
C GLU A 154 -9.89 -19.54 -5.17
N ILE A 155 -8.83 -19.10 -4.48
CA ILE A 155 -7.48 -18.98 -5.04
C ILE A 155 -6.94 -20.35 -5.48
N LEU A 156 -7.23 -21.41 -4.71
CA LEU A 156 -6.83 -22.78 -5.03
C LEU A 156 -7.63 -23.36 -6.20
N LEU A 157 -8.94 -23.13 -6.26
CA LEU A 157 -9.82 -23.54 -7.36
C LEU A 157 -9.46 -22.83 -8.68
N VAL A 158 -9.11 -21.54 -8.59
CA VAL A 158 -8.54 -20.76 -9.68
C VAL A 158 -7.24 -21.41 -10.15
N LYS A 159 -6.30 -21.71 -9.25
CA LYS A 159 -5.03 -22.41 -9.60
C LYS A 159 -5.26 -23.72 -10.35
N LEU A 160 -6.21 -24.55 -9.92
CA LEU A 160 -6.52 -25.83 -10.56
C LEU A 160 -7.16 -25.66 -11.94
N ARG A 161 -8.05 -24.66 -12.12
CA ARG A 161 -8.62 -24.35 -13.44
C ARG A 161 -7.58 -23.83 -14.43
N PHE A 162 -6.62 -23.02 -13.97
CA PHE A 162 -5.60 -22.40 -14.84
C PHE A 162 -4.41 -23.31 -15.16
N SER A 163 -4.19 -24.42 -14.42
CA SER A 163 -3.08 -25.34 -14.71
C SER A 163 -3.33 -26.23 -15.93
N ASN A 164 -4.56 -26.30 -16.46
CA ASN A 164 -4.93 -27.09 -17.64
C ASN A 164 -4.75 -26.36 -18.99
N ASP A 165 -4.65 -25.02 -19.01
CA ASP A 165 -4.63 -24.22 -20.26
C ASP A 165 -3.22 -23.68 -20.60
N LYS A 166 -2.19 -24.52 -20.54
CA LYS A 166 -0.79 -24.09 -20.75
C LYS A 166 -0.34 -23.97 -22.22
N TYR A 167 -1.24 -24.08 -23.18
CA TYR A 167 -0.93 -23.99 -24.61
C TYR A 167 -1.81 -22.95 -25.30
N GLU A 168 -1.42 -21.67 -25.22
CA GLU A 168 -1.78 -20.72 -26.26
C GLU A 168 -0.62 -19.76 -26.52
N ASP A 169 -0.40 -19.53 -27.80
CA ASP A 169 0.87 -19.22 -28.44
C ASP A 169 1.35 -17.77 -28.22
N ARG A 170 2.68 -17.56 -28.20
CA ARG A 170 3.32 -16.24 -27.94
C ARG A 170 3.14 -15.22 -29.08
N THR A 171 2.48 -15.57 -30.16
CA THR A 171 2.40 -14.81 -31.42
C THR A 171 1.11 -13.97 -31.55
N LEU A 172 0.13 -14.10 -30.67
CA LEU A 172 -1.18 -13.41 -30.77
C LEU A 172 -1.29 -12.09 -29.98
N LEU A 173 -0.19 -11.57 -29.44
CA LEU A 173 -0.20 -10.32 -28.64
C LEU A 173 -0.48 -9.04 -29.44
N GLN A 174 -0.61 -9.12 -30.76
CA GLN A 174 -0.85 -7.95 -31.61
C GLN A 174 -2.34 -7.70 -31.89
N HIS A 175 -3.23 -8.66 -31.61
CA HIS A 175 -4.68 -8.55 -31.82
C HIS A 175 -5.45 -9.26 -30.71
N SER A 176 -5.45 -8.74 -29.48
CA SER A 176 -6.07 -9.48 -28.38
C SER A 176 -6.97 -8.63 -27.49
N SER A 177 -8.25 -9.03 -27.45
CA SER A 177 -9.35 -8.50 -26.66
C SER A 177 -9.00 -8.40 -25.16
N PRO A 178 -9.65 -7.52 -24.37
CA PRO A 178 -9.32 -7.22 -22.96
C PRO A 178 -9.15 -8.45 -22.04
N CYS A 179 -9.85 -9.55 -22.34
CA CYS A 179 -9.81 -10.80 -21.57
C CYS A 179 -8.45 -11.53 -21.63
N SER A 180 -7.74 -11.43 -22.75
CA SER A 180 -6.42 -12.06 -22.95
C SER A 180 -5.30 -11.38 -22.13
N LEU A 181 -5.33 -10.05 -22.05
CA LEU A 181 -4.39 -9.25 -21.27
C LEU A 181 -4.55 -9.53 -19.77
N GLY A 182 -5.80 -9.66 -19.29
CA GLY A 182 -6.10 -10.06 -17.92
C GLY A 182 -5.51 -11.43 -17.56
N LYS A 183 -5.63 -12.43 -18.44
CA LYS A 183 -5.02 -13.76 -18.26
C LYS A 183 -3.49 -13.70 -18.21
N TYR A 184 -2.87 -12.96 -19.12
CA TYR A 184 -1.40 -12.79 -19.15
C TYR A 184 -0.88 -12.10 -17.89
N MET A 185 -1.53 -11.00 -17.48
CA MET A 185 -1.17 -10.26 -16.27
C MET A 185 -1.35 -11.10 -15.00
N PHE A 186 -2.40 -11.94 -14.94
CA PHE A 186 -2.61 -12.85 -13.82
C PHE A 186 -1.53 -13.94 -13.74
N SER A 187 -1.21 -14.57 -14.88
CA SER A 187 -0.14 -15.58 -14.94
C SER A 187 1.20 -15.00 -14.49
N LYS A 188 1.55 -13.79 -14.96
CA LYS A 188 2.76 -13.06 -14.54
C LYS A 188 2.78 -12.69 -13.06
N LYS A 189 1.62 -12.42 -12.45
CA LYS A 189 1.51 -12.21 -11.00
C LYS A 189 1.74 -13.51 -10.22
N VAL A 190 1.22 -14.63 -10.71
CA VAL A 190 1.31 -15.94 -10.03
C VAL A 190 2.70 -16.59 -10.18
N GLU A 191 3.35 -16.44 -11.34
CA GLU A 191 4.71 -16.96 -11.60
C GLU A 191 5.73 -16.51 -10.53
N ARG A 192 5.58 -15.29 -10.00
CA ARG A 192 6.45 -14.74 -8.95
C ARG A 192 6.42 -15.53 -7.65
N PHE A 193 5.37 -16.33 -7.42
CA PHE A 193 5.20 -17.15 -6.22
C PHE A 193 5.68 -18.60 -6.41
N TRP A 194 6.22 -18.97 -7.58
CA TRP A 194 6.66 -20.35 -7.85
C TRP A 194 8.02 -20.70 -7.23
N MET A 195 8.77 -19.74 -6.68
CA MET A 195 10.06 -19.99 -6.03
C MET A 195 10.01 -21.11 -4.98
N GLN A 196 8.93 -21.19 -4.18
CA GLN A 196 8.80 -22.23 -3.16
C GLN A 196 8.58 -23.61 -3.75
N SER A 197 7.74 -23.74 -4.78
CA SER A 197 7.54 -25.00 -5.49
C SER A 197 8.81 -25.44 -6.21
N ASN A 198 9.55 -24.50 -6.82
CA ASN A 198 10.83 -24.77 -7.47
C ASN A 198 11.87 -25.29 -6.48
N ALA A 199 11.90 -24.78 -5.24
CA ALA A 199 12.79 -25.28 -4.19
C ALA A 199 12.48 -26.75 -3.85
N VAL A 200 11.20 -27.13 -3.76
CA VAL A 200 10.81 -28.54 -3.53
C VAL A 200 11.26 -29.43 -4.69
N VAL A 201 11.03 -29.00 -5.93
CA VAL A 201 11.46 -29.74 -7.13
C VAL A 201 12.98 -29.90 -7.16
N ALA A 202 13.74 -28.85 -6.82
CA ALA A 202 15.20 -28.91 -6.76
C ALA A 202 15.70 -29.93 -5.73
N VAL A 203 15.06 -29.99 -4.55
CA VAL A 203 15.37 -30.99 -3.52
C VAL A 203 15.05 -32.40 -4.01
N LEU A 204 13.86 -32.62 -4.60
CA LEU A 204 13.48 -33.91 -5.14
C LEU A 204 14.40 -34.35 -6.28
N ALA A 205 14.84 -33.44 -7.14
CA ALA A 205 15.83 -33.71 -8.17
C ALA A 205 17.19 -34.11 -7.57
N GLY A 206 17.63 -33.42 -6.51
CA GLY A 206 18.85 -33.74 -5.78
C GLY A 206 18.82 -35.09 -5.06
N VAL A 207 17.65 -35.57 -4.64
CA VAL A 207 17.48 -36.92 -4.06
C VAL A 207 17.31 -37.98 -5.15
N GLY A 208 16.59 -37.65 -6.22
CA GLY A 208 16.27 -38.58 -7.31
C GLY A 208 17.47 -38.95 -8.17
N LEU A 209 18.38 -38.01 -8.43
CA LEU A 209 19.55 -38.28 -9.28
C LEU A 209 20.51 -39.34 -8.66
N PRO A 210 20.93 -39.24 -7.38
CA PRO A 210 21.71 -40.30 -6.74
C PRO A 210 20.97 -41.65 -6.70
N ALA A 211 19.66 -41.64 -6.44
CA ALA A 211 18.86 -42.86 -6.40
C ALA A 211 18.85 -43.59 -7.75
N LEU A 212 18.66 -42.84 -8.85
CA LEU A 212 18.73 -43.37 -10.22
C LEU A 212 20.11 -43.93 -10.56
N VAL A 213 21.19 -43.22 -10.17
CA VAL A 213 22.56 -43.66 -10.41
C VAL A 213 22.88 -44.93 -9.61
N SER A 214 22.41 -45.03 -8.36
CA SER A 214 22.60 -46.22 -7.52
C SER A 214 21.90 -47.46 -8.09
N GLU A 215 20.68 -47.30 -8.59
CA GLU A 215 19.92 -48.39 -9.21
C GLU A 215 20.56 -48.82 -10.54
N SER A 216 21.06 -47.86 -11.32
CA SER A 216 21.77 -48.13 -12.58
C SER A 216 23.10 -48.85 -12.34
N ASN A 217 23.86 -48.45 -11.31
CA ASN A 217 25.08 -49.16 -10.89
C ASN A 217 24.78 -50.61 -10.49
N ARG A 218 23.65 -50.85 -9.79
CA ARG A 218 23.21 -52.18 -9.39
C ARG A 218 22.92 -53.08 -10.59
N VAL A 219 22.27 -52.54 -11.62
CA VAL A 219 21.90 -53.30 -12.82
C VAL A 219 23.09 -53.51 -13.76
N LEU A 220 23.95 -52.50 -13.92
CA LEU A 220 25.07 -52.51 -14.87
C LEU A 220 26.39 -52.98 -14.27
N ASN A 221 26.45 -53.25 -12.97
CA ASN A 221 27.60 -53.75 -12.22
C ASN A 221 28.91 -52.97 -12.48
N THR A 222 28.80 -51.65 -12.58
CA THR A 222 29.93 -50.73 -12.83
C THR A 222 30.07 -49.74 -11.69
N SER A 223 31.29 -49.41 -11.29
CA SER A 223 31.59 -48.47 -10.20
C SER A 223 31.88 -47.04 -10.67
N GLY A 224 31.93 -46.81 -11.99
CA GLY A 224 32.29 -45.52 -12.59
C GLY A 224 31.16 -44.49 -12.71
N LEU A 225 29.89 -44.85 -12.51
CA LEU A 225 28.75 -43.93 -12.78
C LEU A 225 28.63 -42.81 -11.73
N GLN A 226 29.29 -42.91 -10.57
CA GLN A 226 29.29 -41.85 -9.56
C GLN A 226 29.99 -40.56 -10.03
N CYS A 227 31.08 -40.69 -10.80
CA CYS A 227 31.75 -39.52 -11.39
C CYS A 227 30.86 -38.87 -12.46
N LEU A 228 30.07 -39.67 -13.17
CA LEU A 228 29.11 -39.20 -14.18
C LEU A 228 27.93 -38.46 -13.54
N GLU A 229 27.52 -38.85 -12.32
CA GLU A 229 26.51 -38.13 -11.55
C GLU A 229 26.91 -36.66 -11.33
N TRP A 230 28.06 -36.45 -10.68
CA TRP A 230 28.58 -35.11 -10.40
C TRP A 230 28.84 -34.31 -11.67
N LEU A 231 29.39 -34.97 -12.70
CA LEU A 231 29.65 -34.35 -13.99
C LEU A 231 28.33 -33.93 -14.69
N SER A 232 27.30 -34.78 -14.68
CA SER A 232 26.00 -34.47 -15.26
C SER A 232 25.26 -33.35 -14.53
N ALA A 233 25.28 -33.37 -13.19
CA ALA A 233 24.71 -32.31 -12.36
C ALA A 233 25.42 -30.97 -12.59
N THR A 234 26.75 -30.99 -12.63
CA THR A 234 27.57 -29.80 -12.89
C THR A 234 27.32 -29.24 -14.28
N LEU A 235 27.32 -30.10 -15.31
CA LEU A 235 27.01 -29.69 -16.68
C LEU A 235 25.61 -29.12 -16.81
N PHE A 236 24.62 -29.71 -16.14
CA PHE A 236 23.24 -29.20 -16.14
C PHE A 236 23.16 -27.81 -15.50
N VAL A 237 23.80 -27.60 -14.34
CA VAL A 237 23.86 -26.28 -13.68
C VAL A 237 24.58 -25.26 -14.57
N ILE A 238 25.74 -25.61 -15.14
CA ILE A 238 26.48 -24.73 -16.05
C ILE A 238 25.62 -24.38 -17.27
N TYR A 239 24.92 -25.36 -17.86
CA TYR A 239 24.03 -25.13 -18.98
C TYR A 239 22.85 -24.21 -18.62
N GLN A 240 22.24 -24.39 -17.44
CA GLN A 240 21.19 -23.50 -16.95
C GLN A 240 21.71 -22.07 -16.75
N ILE A 241 22.90 -21.91 -16.17
CA ILE A 241 23.53 -20.59 -16.04
C ILE A 241 23.78 -20.00 -17.42
N TYR A 242 24.46 -20.72 -18.31
CA TYR A 242 24.81 -20.22 -19.65
C TYR A 242 23.59 -19.83 -20.49
N SER A 243 22.58 -20.69 -20.55
CA SER A 243 21.36 -20.47 -21.34
C SER A 243 20.51 -19.31 -20.80
N ASN A 244 20.48 -19.10 -19.49
CA ASN A 244 19.67 -18.06 -18.86
C ASN A 244 20.45 -16.77 -18.53
N TYR A 245 21.79 -16.78 -18.61
CA TYR A 245 22.65 -15.66 -18.19
C TYR A 245 22.25 -14.37 -18.89
N ARG A 246 22.13 -14.40 -20.22
CA ARG A 246 21.76 -13.22 -21.01
C ARG A 246 20.40 -12.63 -20.64
N ILE A 247 19.44 -13.46 -20.22
CA ILE A 247 18.10 -13.01 -19.82
C ILE A 247 18.13 -12.46 -18.38
N CYS A 248 18.90 -13.09 -17.51
CA CYS A 248 19.02 -12.70 -16.10
C CYS A 248 20.02 -11.56 -15.86
N ASP A 249 20.89 -11.27 -16.83
CA ASP A 249 21.83 -10.16 -16.76
C ASP A 249 21.08 -8.82 -16.85
N GLN A 250 21.03 -8.13 -15.72
CA GLN A 250 20.43 -6.81 -15.57
C GLN A 250 21.49 -5.73 -15.31
N SER A 251 22.78 -6.01 -15.58
CA SER A 251 23.90 -5.10 -15.33
C SER A 251 23.79 -3.75 -16.05
N THR A 252 23.04 -3.71 -17.15
CA THR A 252 22.79 -2.51 -17.95
C THR A 252 21.37 -1.94 -17.75
N ASN A 253 20.57 -2.53 -16.86
CA ASN A 253 19.21 -2.07 -16.61
C ASN A 253 19.17 -0.88 -15.64
N TYR A 254 19.35 0.31 -16.21
CA TYR A 254 19.25 1.59 -15.50
C TYR A 254 17.88 2.26 -15.65
N VAL A 255 16.84 1.54 -16.06
CA VAL A 255 15.53 2.14 -16.34
C VAL A 255 14.94 2.78 -15.08
N ILE A 256 14.97 2.06 -13.96
CA ILE A 256 14.45 2.55 -12.67
C ILE A 256 15.30 3.68 -12.11
N ASP A 257 16.62 3.57 -12.28
CA ASP A 257 17.58 4.59 -11.87
C ASP A 257 17.34 5.92 -12.59
N LYS A 258 17.30 5.87 -13.93
CA LYS A 258 17.03 7.04 -14.78
C LYS A 258 15.64 7.61 -14.52
N PHE A 259 14.63 6.76 -14.37
CA PHE A 259 13.27 7.18 -14.05
C PHE A 259 13.23 7.99 -12.75
N ALA A 260 13.78 7.45 -11.66
CA ALA A 260 13.76 8.13 -10.36
C ALA A 260 14.59 9.42 -10.38
N LYS A 261 15.81 9.39 -10.94
CA LYS A 261 16.66 10.58 -11.02
C LYS A 261 16.04 11.71 -11.84
N ASN A 262 15.46 11.39 -13.00
CA ASN A 262 14.82 12.39 -13.85
C ASN A 262 13.58 13.00 -13.17
N LEU A 263 12.81 12.20 -12.43
CA LEU A 263 11.63 12.68 -11.70
C LEU A 263 12.02 13.54 -10.49
N LEU A 264 13.05 13.13 -9.74
CA LEU A 264 13.59 13.93 -8.63
C LEU A 264 14.20 15.25 -9.14
N ALA A 265 14.80 15.27 -10.33
CA ALA A 265 15.39 16.47 -10.90
C ALA A 265 14.34 17.46 -11.46
N SER A 266 13.14 16.99 -11.83
CA SER A 266 12.12 17.84 -12.47
C SER A 266 11.22 18.59 -11.49
N VAL A 267 11.20 18.21 -10.21
CA VAL A 267 10.36 18.86 -9.20
C VAL A 267 11.06 20.07 -8.57
N PRO A 268 10.30 21.13 -8.19
CA PRO A 268 10.87 22.31 -7.54
C PRO A 268 11.46 21.98 -6.16
N HIS A 269 12.19 22.93 -5.58
CA HIS A 269 12.71 22.81 -4.21
C HIS A 269 11.56 22.71 -3.19
N ASP A 270 11.79 21.99 -2.10
CA ASP A 270 10.82 21.79 -1.01
C ASP A 270 9.47 21.17 -1.44
N ALA A 271 9.46 20.49 -2.60
CA ALA A 271 8.27 19.86 -3.15
C ALA A 271 7.83 18.63 -2.34
N ILE A 272 6.51 18.42 -2.27
CA ILE A 272 5.90 17.20 -1.74
C ILE A 272 5.42 16.35 -2.91
N ILE A 273 5.98 15.16 -3.06
CA ILE A 273 5.56 14.21 -4.09
C ILE A 273 4.57 13.22 -3.48
N LEU A 274 3.35 13.22 -4.02
CA LEU A 274 2.34 12.20 -3.71
C LEU A 274 2.60 10.96 -4.56
N LEU A 275 2.98 9.87 -3.90
CA LEU A 275 3.34 8.60 -4.53
C LEU A 275 2.15 7.65 -4.58
N ARG A 276 2.07 6.85 -5.64
CA ARG A 276 1.07 5.80 -5.76
C ARG A 276 1.64 4.57 -6.44
N GLY A 277 1.56 3.42 -5.76
CA GLY A 277 2.00 2.14 -6.26
C GLY A 277 3.50 1.87 -6.09
N ASP A 278 3.85 0.59 -6.22
CA ASP A 278 5.17 0.06 -5.86
C ASP A 278 6.33 0.64 -6.67
N LEU A 279 6.16 0.84 -7.98
CA LEU A 279 7.25 1.24 -8.86
C LEU A 279 7.75 2.66 -8.54
N PRO A 280 6.91 3.72 -8.60
CA PRO A 280 7.34 5.05 -8.19
C PRO A 280 7.68 5.07 -6.70
N GLY A 281 6.87 4.40 -5.85
CA GLY A 281 7.07 4.36 -4.41
C GLY A 281 8.46 3.86 -4.01
N ASN A 282 8.84 2.66 -4.44
CA ASN A 282 10.12 2.04 -4.05
C ASN A 282 11.32 2.73 -4.72
N SER A 283 11.21 3.10 -6.00
CA SER A 283 12.32 3.71 -6.73
C SER A 283 12.73 5.07 -6.18
N LEU A 284 11.75 5.94 -5.89
CA LEU A 284 11.99 7.26 -5.33
C LEU A 284 12.49 7.15 -3.89
N ARG A 285 11.92 6.27 -3.06
CA ARG A 285 12.38 6.06 -1.68
C ARG A 285 13.83 5.58 -1.62
N TYR A 286 14.21 4.66 -2.49
CA TYR A 286 15.60 4.20 -2.55
C TYR A 286 16.54 5.35 -2.91
N MET A 287 16.27 6.05 -4.01
CA MET A 287 17.13 7.15 -4.48
C MET A 287 17.19 8.33 -3.50
N HIS A 288 16.08 8.65 -2.85
CA HIS A 288 16.01 9.78 -1.94
C HIS A 288 16.56 9.44 -0.54
N TYR A 289 16.10 8.34 0.08
CA TYR A 289 16.49 8.00 1.46
C TYR A 289 17.76 7.17 1.58
N CYS A 290 18.09 6.33 0.59
CA CYS A 290 19.30 5.49 0.64
C CYS A 290 20.48 6.16 -0.07
N GLU A 291 20.27 6.70 -1.27
CA GLU A 291 21.33 7.40 -2.04
C GLU A 291 21.45 8.89 -1.68
N GLY A 292 20.51 9.44 -0.90
CA GLY A 292 20.57 10.83 -0.41
C GLY A 292 20.27 11.90 -1.47
N LEU A 293 19.59 11.55 -2.55
CA LEU A 293 19.27 12.50 -3.61
C LEU A 293 18.11 13.42 -3.21
N ARG A 294 18.27 14.73 -3.45
CA ARG A 294 17.27 15.77 -3.19
C ARG A 294 16.71 15.72 -1.75
N PRO A 295 17.53 15.87 -0.70
CA PRO A 295 17.06 15.78 0.70
C PRO A 295 16.06 16.88 1.09
N ASP A 296 15.89 17.90 0.24
CA ASP A 296 14.93 18.99 0.38
C ASP A 296 13.49 18.57 0.08
N ILE A 297 13.27 17.54 -0.72
CA ILE A 297 11.91 17.11 -1.07
C ILE A 297 11.31 16.17 -0.02
N SER A 298 9.99 16.05 -0.03
CA SER A 298 9.26 15.12 0.83
C SER A 298 8.45 14.12 0.01
N LEU A 299 8.49 12.85 0.40
CA LEU A 299 7.76 11.77 -0.25
C LEU A 299 6.58 11.32 0.63
N VAL A 300 5.36 11.34 0.08
CA VAL A 300 4.14 10.92 0.78
C VAL A 300 3.40 9.88 -0.06
N ASP A 301 3.34 8.65 0.43
CA ASP A 301 2.58 7.59 -0.24
C ASP A 301 1.07 7.74 0.02
N GLN A 302 0.32 7.94 -1.06
CA GLN A 302 -1.12 8.14 -1.03
C GLN A 302 -1.87 6.89 -0.58
N GLU A 303 -1.42 5.70 -0.98
CA GLU A 303 -2.06 4.44 -0.63
C GLU A 303 -1.85 4.16 0.86
N MET A 304 -0.68 4.53 1.39
CA MET A 304 -0.42 4.39 2.81
C MET A 304 -1.26 5.33 3.69
N MET A 305 -1.72 6.49 3.17
CA MET A 305 -2.62 7.38 3.93
C MET A 305 -3.97 6.74 4.26
N THR A 306 -4.31 5.58 3.67
CA THR A 306 -5.51 4.81 4.05
C THR A 306 -5.35 4.11 5.41
N TYR A 307 -4.13 3.92 5.90
CA TYR A 307 -3.87 3.26 7.18
C TYR A 307 -3.83 4.26 8.33
N GLU A 308 -4.45 3.91 9.47
CA GLU A 308 -4.57 4.81 10.63
C GLU A 308 -3.23 5.18 11.26
N TRP A 309 -2.26 4.28 11.19
CA TRP A 309 -0.93 4.49 11.76
C TRP A 309 -0.02 5.41 10.91
N TYR A 310 -0.35 5.63 9.63
CA TYR A 310 0.59 6.27 8.70
C TYR A 310 0.66 7.79 8.88
N LEU A 311 -0.49 8.48 8.91
CA LEU A 311 -0.52 9.94 9.03
C LEU A 311 0.14 10.46 10.32
N PRO A 312 -0.11 9.87 11.51
CA PRO A 312 0.56 10.30 12.74
C PRO A 312 2.09 10.20 12.70
N LYS A 313 2.63 9.28 11.89
CA LYS A 313 4.08 9.12 11.69
C LYS A 313 4.60 10.13 10.68
N VAL A 314 4.02 10.19 9.48
CA VAL A 314 4.54 11.04 8.40
C VAL A 314 4.38 12.53 8.71
N ALA A 315 3.31 12.93 9.41
CA ALA A 315 3.06 14.34 9.74
C ALA A 315 4.17 14.96 10.61
N LYS A 316 4.85 14.16 11.44
CA LYS A 316 6.01 14.61 12.24
C LYS A 316 7.21 15.01 11.38
N HIS A 317 7.26 14.50 10.14
CA HIS A 317 8.33 14.72 9.18
C HIS A 317 7.98 15.80 8.14
N LEU A 318 6.78 16.38 8.20
CA LEU A 318 6.26 17.35 7.22
C LEU A 318 5.80 18.64 7.91
N PRO A 319 6.73 19.45 8.44
CA PRO A 319 6.38 20.73 9.07
C PRO A 319 5.71 21.64 8.04
N GLY A 320 4.47 22.07 8.32
CA GLY A 320 3.70 22.96 7.45
C GLY A 320 2.55 22.28 6.68
N VAL A 321 2.54 20.94 6.60
CA VAL A 321 1.44 20.20 5.96
C VAL A 321 0.33 19.91 6.97
N LYS A 322 -0.90 20.30 6.62
CA LYS A 322 -2.11 20.09 7.42
C LYS A 322 -2.95 18.96 6.84
N PHE A 323 -3.11 17.89 7.60
CA PHE A 323 -4.00 16.79 7.24
C PHE A 323 -5.42 17.08 7.75
N PRO A 324 -6.47 17.05 6.89
CA PRO A 324 -7.85 17.39 7.27
C PRO A 324 -8.52 16.39 8.22
N GLY A 325 -7.96 15.19 8.35
CA GLY A 325 -8.53 14.10 9.12
C GLY A 325 -7.49 13.02 9.42
N ASN A 326 -7.96 11.84 9.80
CA ASN A 326 -7.15 10.72 10.26
C ASN A 326 -6.71 9.77 9.14
N GLN A 327 -7.48 9.68 8.06
CA GLN A 327 -7.22 8.78 6.95
C GLN A 327 -7.67 9.36 5.61
N TRP A 328 -6.94 9.02 4.56
CA TRP A 328 -7.35 9.33 3.20
C TRP A 328 -8.41 8.35 2.70
N ASN A 329 -9.49 8.88 2.13
CA ASN A 329 -10.53 8.10 1.46
C ASN A 329 -11.10 8.95 0.30
N PRO A 330 -11.40 8.36 -0.88
CA PRO A 330 -12.13 9.06 -1.94
C PRO A 330 -13.42 9.75 -1.48
N VAL A 331 -14.12 9.16 -0.50
CA VAL A 331 -15.35 9.70 0.10
C VAL A 331 -15.08 10.19 1.52
N GLU A 332 -15.48 11.43 1.79
CA GLU A 332 -15.39 12.01 3.13
C GLU A 332 -16.51 11.49 4.03
N GLY A 333 -16.18 11.27 5.30
CA GLY A 333 -17.14 10.78 6.28
C GLY A 333 -16.47 10.43 7.59
N ILE A 334 -17.24 9.80 8.45
CA ILE A 334 -16.78 9.24 9.71
C ILE A 334 -16.92 7.73 9.62
N LEU A 335 -15.82 7.01 9.76
CA LEU A 335 -15.82 5.54 9.77
C LEU A 335 -16.48 5.02 11.06
N PRO A 336 -16.95 3.76 11.10
CA PRO A 336 -17.54 3.16 12.30
C PRO A 336 -16.60 3.20 13.54
N SER A 337 -15.30 3.29 13.32
CA SER A 337 -14.27 3.48 14.34
C SER A 337 -14.21 4.90 14.93
N GLY A 338 -14.98 5.85 14.40
CA GLY A 338 -14.96 7.26 14.79
C GLY A 338 -13.89 8.11 14.08
N MET A 339 -13.11 7.51 13.17
CA MET A 339 -12.10 8.24 12.40
C MET A 339 -12.71 9.12 11.31
N VAL A 340 -12.15 10.32 11.16
CA VAL A 340 -12.54 11.26 10.11
C VAL A 340 -11.73 11.00 8.85
N THR A 341 -12.40 10.73 7.73
CA THR A 341 -11.75 10.58 6.43
C THR A 341 -11.73 11.89 5.66
N PHE A 342 -10.72 12.05 4.80
CA PHE A 342 -10.64 13.19 3.87
C PHE A 342 -10.23 12.73 2.47
N ASN A 343 -10.72 13.44 1.46
CA ASN A 343 -10.31 13.19 0.09
C ASN A 343 -9.13 14.08 -0.33
N LEU A 344 -8.59 13.79 -1.52
CA LEU A 344 -7.44 14.55 -2.04
C LEU A 344 -7.79 16.02 -2.32
N TYR A 345 -9.03 16.32 -2.71
CA TYR A 345 -9.48 17.68 -2.95
C TYR A 345 -9.35 18.53 -1.67
N ARG A 346 -9.87 18.03 -0.54
CA ARG A 346 -9.83 18.72 0.74
C ARG A 346 -8.41 18.83 1.30
N PHE A 347 -7.60 17.80 1.12
CA PHE A 347 -6.18 17.86 1.45
C PHE A 347 -5.48 18.98 0.70
N LEU A 348 -5.65 19.04 -0.64
CA LEU A 348 -5.06 20.11 -1.44
C LEU A 348 -5.63 21.47 -1.03
N GLU A 349 -6.94 21.60 -0.86
CA GLU A 349 -7.60 22.85 -0.47
C GLU A 349 -7.04 23.46 0.82
N ILE A 350 -6.83 22.66 1.86
CA ILE A 350 -6.30 23.15 3.15
C ILE A 350 -4.81 23.54 3.05
N ASN A 351 -4.07 22.90 2.14
CA ASN A 351 -2.65 23.14 1.91
C ASN A 351 -2.38 24.07 0.72
N LYS A 352 -3.42 24.61 0.08
CA LYS A 352 -3.29 25.64 -0.96
C LYS A 352 -2.85 26.94 -0.30
N GLN A 353 -1.55 27.17 -0.31
CA GLN A 353 -0.98 28.49 -0.10
C GLN A 353 -0.24 28.85 -1.37
N PHE A 354 -0.99 29.41 -2.32
CA PHE A 354 -0.35 30.11 -3.41
C PHE A 354 0.05 31.48 -2.90
N ASP A 355 1.29 31.87 -3.18
CA ASP A 355 1.65 33.27 -3.06
C ASP A 355 0.65 34.08 -3.93
N PRO A 356 0.06 35.18 -3.43
CA PRO A 356 -0.90 35.95 -4.21
C PRO A 356 -0.38 36.40 -5.57
N SER A 357 0.95 36.54 -5.71
CA SER A 357 1.63 36.88 -6.96
C SER A 357 1.97 35.67 -7.86
N SER A 358 1.73 34.44 -7.40
CA SER A 358 2.04 33.23 -8.15
C SER A 358 1.08 33.04 -9.34
N TRP A 359 1.58 32.44 -10.41
CA TRP A 359 0.76 32.13 -11.59
C TRP A 359 -0.40 31.19 -11.26
N GLU A 360 -0.21 30.28 -10.31
CA GLU A 360 -1.24 29.37 -9.83
C GLU A 360 -2.36 30.10 -9.08
N SER A 361 -2.06 31.15 -8.33
CA SER A 361 -3.07 32.03 -7.71
C SER A 361 -3.92 32.70 -8.80
N VAL A 362 -3.25 33.34 -9.76
CA VAL A 362 -3.90 34.03 -10.89
C VAL A 362 -4.73 33.07 -11.75
N ALA A 363 -4.17 31.92 -12.13
CA ALA A 363 -4.86 30.93 -12.96
C ALA A 363 -6.09 30.32 -12.24
N ASN A 364 -5.98 30.06 -10.93
CA ASN A 364 -7.14 29.61 -10.15
C ASN A 364 -8.22 30.69 -10.11
N GLU A 365 -7.85 31.94 -9.84
CA GLU A 365 -8.81 33.05 -9.82
C GLU A 365 -9.48 33.24 -11.20
N GLU A 366 -8.69 33.31 -12.27
CA GLU A 366 -9.19 33.47 -13.64
C GLU A 366 -10.12 32.32 -14.06
N MET A 367 -9.83 31.07 -13.66
CA MET A 367 -10.74 29.94 -13.91
C MET A 367 -12.11 30.17 -13.22
N TRP A 368 -12.11 30.65 -11.98
CA TRP A 368 -13.34 30.94 -11.25
C TRP A 368 -14.09 32.15 -11.85
N GLN A 369 -13.37 33.20 -12.27
CA GLN A 369 -13.93 34.32 -13.00
C GLN A 369 -14.54 33.88 -14.35
N ALA A 370 -13.87 32.98 -15.07
CA ALA A 370 -14.37 32.42 -16.33
C ALA A 370 -15.68 31.64 -16.12
N ARG A 371 -15.76 30.83 -15.05
CA ARG A 371 -17.00 30.14 -14.67
C ARG A 371 -18.15 31.12 -14.43
N MET A 372 -17.89 32.30 -13.88
CA MET A 372 -18.89 33.36 -13.67
C MET A 372 -19.20 34.22 -14.90
N LYS A 373 -18.26 34.32 -15.86
CA LYS A 373 -18.53 34.97 -17.15
C LYS A 373 -19.57 34.21 -17.96
N THR A 374 -19.65 32.89 -17.85
CA THR A 374 -20.65 32.07 -18.54
C THR A 374 -22.11 32.44 -18.18
N PRO A 375 -22.55 32.39 -16.90
CA PRO A 375 -23.91 32.81 -16.54
C PRO A 375 -24.14 34.30 -16.79
N PHE A 376 -23.12 35.15 -16.69
CA PHE A 376 -23.22 36.56 -17.07
C PHE A 376 -23.51 36.75 -18.56
N PHE A 377 -22.79 36.03 -19.43
CA PHE A 377 -23.01 36.07 -20.87
C PHE A 377 -24.42 35.56 -21.24
N ILE A 378 -24.84 34.43 -20.67
CA ILE A 378 -26.18 33.85 -20.91
C ILE A 378 -27.27 34.83 -20.47
N PHE A 379 -27.09 35.45 -19.29
CA PHE A 379 -28.03 36.46 -18.80
C PHE A 379 -28.08 37.69 -19.71
N ASN A 380 -26.91 38.20 -20.13
CA ASN A 380 -26.83 39.35 -21.03
C ASN A 380 -27.42 39.05 -22.42
N LEU A 381 -27.26 37.82 -22.92
CA LEU A 381 -27.87 37.36 -24.16
C LEU A 381 -29.41 37.40 -24.07
N ALA A 382 -29.98 37.01 -22.92
CA ALA A 382 -31.43 37.07 -22.69
C ALA A 382 -31.96 38.52 -22.65
N GLU A 383 -31.18 39.46 -22.12
CA GLU A 383 -31.52 40.89 -22.05
C GLU A 383 -31.43 41.56 -23.43
N THR A 384 -30.32 41.35 -24.16
CA THR A 384 -29.96 42.14 -25.34
C THR A 384 -30.47 41.55 -26.67
N ALA A 385 -30.59 40.23 -26.78
CA ALA A 385 -31.00 39.61 -28.04
C ALA A 385 -32.53 39.66 -28.25
N SER A 386 -32.93 39.83 -29.51
CA SER A 386 -34.33 39.73 -29.93
C SER A 386 -34.75 38.26 -30.06
N LEU A 387 -35.07 37.64 -28.93
CA LEU A 387 -35.48 36.24 -28.81
C LEU A 387 -36.94 36.11 -28.35
N PRO A 388 -37.64 35.01 -28.71
CA PRO A 388 -38.96 34.70 -28.17
C PRO A 388 -38.96 34.63 -26.64
N SER A 389 -40.07 35.02 -26.00
CA SER A 389 -40.18 35.07 -24.52
C SER A 389 -39.87 33.72 -23.85
N SER A 390 -40.27 32.61 -24.47
CA SER A 390 -39.99 31.25 -23.97
C SER A 390 -38.49 30.95 -23.95
N VAL A 391 -37.75 31.37 -24.98
CA VAL A 391 -36.29 31.19 -25.05
C VAL A 391 -35.60 32.09 -24.02
N LYS A 392 -36.07 33.32 -23.83
CA LYS A 392 -35.56 34.21 -22.78
C LYS A 392 -35.75 33.60 -21.39
N ALA A 393 -36.93 33.05 -21.10
CA ALA A 393 -37.20 32.39 -19.82
C ALA A 393 -36.25 31.19 -19.57
N GLN A 394 -35.96 30.39 -20.59
CA GLN A 394 -34.98 29.30 -20.49
C GLN A 394 -33.56 29.81 -20.20
N LEU A 395 -33.11 30.85 -20.90
CA LEU A 395 -31.78 31.44 -20.67
C LEU A 395 -31.65 32.02 -19.26
N TYR A 396 -32.66 32.72 -18.76
CA TYR A 396 -32.67 33.21 -17.38
C TYR A 396 -32.65 32.08 -16.35
N THR A 397 -33.41 31.01 -16.59
CA THR A 397 -33.42 29.83 -15.72
C THR A 397 -32.05 29.16 -15.68
N HIS A 398 -31.38 29.05 -16.83
CA HIS A 398 -30.05 28.46 -16.92
C HIS A 398 -28.98 29.33 -16.24
N ALA A 399 -28.99 30.65 -16.48
CA ALA A 399 -28.11 31.59 -15.81
C ALA A 399 -28.29 31.57 -14.28
N TYR A 400 -29.55 31.55 -13.80
CA TYR A 400 -29.87 31.44 -12.37
C TYR A 400 -29.32 30.15 -11.75
N SER A 401 -29.50 29.00 -12.40
CA SER A 401 -29.00 27.72 -11.91
C SER A 401 -27.48 27.73 -11.75
N LEU A 402 -26.77 28.23 -12.76
CA LEU A 402 -25.30 28.33 -12.76
C LEU A 402 -24.81 29.30 -11.68
N TYR A 403 -25.43 30.48 -11.56
CA TYR A 403 -25.07 31.42 -10.50
C TYR A 403 -25.28 30.84 -9.10
N LYS A 404 -26.41 30.15 -8.88
CA LYS A 404 -26.69 29.48 -7.62
C LYS A 404 -25.62 28.45 -7.30
N GLU A 405 -25.27 27.59 -8.25
CA GLU A 405 -24.22 26.58 -8.05
C GLU A 405 -22.89 27.23 -7.65
N ILE A 406 -22.43 28.22 -8.41
CA ILE A 406 -21.12 28.85 -8.19
C ILE A 406 -21.06 29.60 -6.86
N VAL A 407 -22.06 30.41 -6.53
CA VAL A 407 -22.09 31.24 -5.31
C VAL A 407 -22.17 30.39 -4.04
N TYR A 408 -22.83 29.22 -4.09
CA TYR A 408 -22.91 28.31 -2.95
C TYR A 408 -21.68 27.40 -2.82
N LEU A 409 -21.04 27.01 -3.92
CA LEU A 409 -19.81 26.21 -3.90
C LEU A 409 -18.64 27.01 -3.32
N GLN A 410 -18.50 28.28 -3.70
CA GLN A 410 -17.38 29.12 -3.30
C GLN A 410 -17.81 30.09 -2.19
N LYS A 411 -17.42 29.82 -0.94
CA LYS A 411 -17.81 30.69 0.22
C LYS A 411 -17.17 32.09 0.17
N GLU A 412 -15.94 32.17 -0.31
CA GLU A 412 -15.21 33.43 -0.48
C GLU A 412 -15.05 33.76 -1.96
N HIS A 413 -15.74 34.81 -2.40
CA HIS A 413 -15.77 35.23 -3.79
C HIS A 413 -15.87 36.75 -3.91
N PRO A 414 -15.53 37.31 -5.09
CA PRO A 414 -15.64 38.74 -5.38
C PRO A 414 -17.04 39.30 -5.09
N VAL A 415 -17.08 40.51 -4.54
CA VAL A 415 -18.31 41.11 -4.02
C VAL A 415 -19.39 41.28 -5.11
N ASN A 416 -18.99 41.58 -6.34
CA ASN A 416 -19.88 41.76 -7.49
C ASN A 416 -20.69 40.49 -7.85
N TRP A 417 -20.23 39.30 -7.48
CA TRP A 417 -20.96 38.06 -7.73
C TRP A 417 -22.27 38.00 -6.95
N HIS A 418 -22.30 38.54 -5.72
CA HIS A 418 -23.54 38.69 -4.96
C HIS A 418 -24.56 39.57 -5.70
N LYS A 419 -24.10 40.67 -6.33
CA LYS A 419 -24.97 41.54 -7.14
C LYS A 419 -25.53 40.79 -8.34
N ASN A 420 -24.68 40.12 -9.12
CA ASN A 420 -25.09 39.40 -10.31
C ASN A 420 -26.09 38.28 -10.01
N TYR A 421 -25.85 37.51 -8.94
CA TYR A 421 -26.77 36.47 -8.51
C TYR A 421 -28.12 37.04 -8.03
N ALA A 422 -28.10 38.14 -7.26
CA ALA A 422 -29.34 38.79 -6.82
C ALA A 422 -30.18 39.31 -8.00
N ILE A 423 -29.54 39.89 -9.04
CA ILE A 423 -30.23 40.30 -10.27
C ILE A 423 -30.85 39.09 -10.98
N ALA A 424 -30.14 37.96 -11.05
CA ALA A 424 -30.68 36.74 -11.63
C ALA A 424 -31.90 36.20 -10.84
N CYS A 425 -31.84 36.23 -9.50
CA CYS A 425 -32.97 35.86 -8.65
C CYS A 425 -34.19 36.77 -8.84
N GLU A 426 -33.97 38.09 -8.94
CA GLU A 426 -35.03 39.07 -9.19
C GLU A 426 -35.69 38.82 -10.55
N ARG A 427 -34.90 38.56 -11.60
CA ARG A 427 -35.43 38.27 -12.92
C ARG A 427 -36.27 36.99 -12.93
N MET A 428 -35.82 35.95 -12.24
CA MET A 428 -36.58 34.70 -12.06
C MET A 428 -37.90 34.92 -11.32
N LEU A 429 -37.92 35.80 -10.31
CA LEU A 429 -39.14 36.16 -9.58
C LEU A 429 -40.19 36.80 -10.51
N ARG A 430 -39.76 37.63 -11.46
CA ARG A 430 -40.65 38.32 -12.40
C ARG A 430 -41.18 37.40 -13.50
N LEU A 431 -40.42 36.40 -13.94
CA LEU A 431 -40.81 35.46 -14.98
C LEU A 431 -41.93 34.50 -14.55
N ARG A 432 -41.99 34.10 -13.27
CA ARG A 432 -42.98 33.15 -12.69
C ARG A 432 -43.09 31.76 -13.34
N GLU A 433 -42.33 31.49 -14.40
CA GLU A 433 -42.41 30.24 -15.19
C GLU A 433 -41.45 29.12 -14.73
N GLY A 434 -40.60 29.37 -13.71
CA GLY A 434 -39.44 28.53 -13.40
C GLY A 434 -39.55 27.54 -12.23
N GLY A 435 -40.73 27.27 -11.67
CA GLY A 435 -40.93 26.30 -10.57
C GLY A 435 -40.24 26.64 -9.23
N ALA A 436 -39.47 27.72 -9.15
CA ALA A 436 -38.81 28.19 -7.94
C ALA A 436 -39.77 28.99 -7.05
N ASP A 437 -39.76 28.72 -5.74
CA ASP A 437 -40.63 29.40 -4.77
C ASP A 437 -40.34 30.91 -4.76
N PRO A 438 -41.34 31.77 -5.05
CA PRO A 438 -41.21 33.23 -5.01
C PRO A 438 -40.67 33.75 -3.68
N GLU A 439 -41.03 33.13 -2.54
CA GLU A 439 -40.52 33.55 -1.23
C GLU A 439 -39.01 33.30 -1.09
N VAL A 440 -38.53 32.17 -1.63
CA VAL A 440 -37.11 31.79 -1.63
C VAL A 440 -36.30 32.73 -2.51
N LEU A 441 -36.77 32.98 -3.75
CA LEU A 441 -36.10 33.89 -4.67
C LEU A 441 -35.99 35.30 -4.09
N LEU A 442 -37.05 35.78 -3.47
CA LEU A 442 -37.13 37.13 -2.92
C LEU A 442 -36.27 37.27 -1.65
N SER A 443 -36.22 36.21 -0.82
CA SER A 443 -35.29 36.13 0.33
C SER A 443 -33.82 36.10 -0.11
N GLU A 444 -33.48 35.30 -1.12
CA GLU A 444 -32.11 35.21 -1.67
C GLU A 444 -31.67 36.52 -2.32
N THR A 445 -32.56 37.18 -3.08
CA THR A 445 -32.30 38.51 -3.67
C THR A 445 -31.95 39.53 -2.59
N ILE A 446 -32.75 39.61 -1.51
CA ILE A 446 -32.50 40.52 -0.39
C ILE A 446 -31.19 40.17 0.32
N ARG A 447 -30.92 38.88 0.55
CA ARG A 447 -29.71 38.41 1.22
C ARG A 447 -28.46 38.85 0.47
N HIS A 448 -28.40 38.60 -0.83
CA HIS A 448 -27.22 38.87 -1.63
C HIS A 448 -27.02 40.36 -1.94
N PHE A 449 -28.08 41.15 -2.18
CA PHE A 449 -27.93 42.61 -2.24
C PHE A 449 -27.51 43.24 -0.91
N ARG A 450 -27.93 42.67 0.24
CA ARG A 450 -27.42 43.11 1.55
C ARG A 450 -25.94 42.80 1.70
N LEU A 451 -25.50 41.61 1.31
CA LEU A 451 -24.08 41.24 1.35
C LEU A 451 -23.23 42.13 0.41
N TYR A 452 -23.76 42.45 -0.77
CA TYR A 452 -23.14 43.38 -1.71
C TYR A 452 -22.97 44.77 -1.10
N THR A 453 -24.05 45.36 -0.57
CA THR A 453 -24.02 46.72 0.01
C THR A 453 -23.12 46.84 1.24
N GLN A 454 -22.96 45.77 2.02
CA GLN A 454 -22.04 45.74 3.16
C GLN A 454 -20.56 45.70 2.74
N LYS A 455 -20.25 45.02 1.64
CA LYS A 455 -18.87 44.76 1.21
C LYS A 455 -18.36 45.74 0.14
N ALA A 456 -19.21 46.29 -0.72
CA ALA A 456 -18.84 47.15 -1.84
C ALA A 456 -18.86 48.65 -1.49
N ARG A 457 -18.01 49.10 -0.54
CA ARG A 457 -18.10 50.44 0.09
C ARG A 457 -18.01 51.65 -0.85
N ASN A 458 -17.44 51.51 -2.04
CA ASN A 458 -17.15 52.61 -2.97
C ASN A 458 -17.88 52.49 -4.32
N ASP A 459 -18.90 51.64 -4.44
CA ASP A 459 -19.59 51.42 -5.73
C ASP A 459 -20.72 52.45 -5.96
N PRO A 460 -20.78 53.12 -7.13
CA PRO A 460 -21.80 54.14 -7.42
C PRO A 460 -23.23 53.56 -7.45
N GLN A 461 -23.39 52.26 -7.69
CA GLN A 461 -24.70 51.60 -7.76
C GLN A 461 -25.29 51.29 -6.38
N LEU A 462 -24.59 51.59 -5.28
CA LEU A 462 -25.05 51.35 -3.91
C LEU A 462 -26.38 52.06 -3.59
N ALA A 463 -26.54 53.28 -4.08
CA ALA A 463 -27.74 54.07 -3.83
C ALA A 463 -28.98 53.38 -4.42
N ASP A 464 -28.90 52.95 -5.68
CA ASP A 464 -29.99 52.28 -6.38
C ASP A 464 -30.32 50.92 -5.76
N VAL A 465 -29.29 50.13 -5.43
CA VAL A 465 -29.46 48.82 -4.77
C VAL A 465 -30.10 48.99 -3.39
N SER A 466 -29.78 50.05 -2.65
CA SER A 466 -30.38 50.33 -1.34
C SER A 466 -31.86 50.69 -1.44
N VAL A 467 -32.26 51.41 -2.49
CA VAL A 467 -33.67 51.70 -2.78
C VAL A 467 -34.42 50.41 -3.15
N ALA A 468 -33.85 49.60 -4.06
CA ALA A 468 -34.41 48.31 -4.45
C ALA A 468 -34.60 47.37 -3.24
N LEU A 469 -33.63 47.32 -2.32
CA LEU A 469 -33.72 46.53 -1.09
C LEU A 469 -34.91 46.94 -0.19
N LYS A 470 -35.22 48.23 -0.09
CA LYS A 470 -36.40 48.71 0.66
C LYS A 470 -37.69 48.21 0.03
N HIS A 471 -37.78 48.25 -1.30
CA HIS A 471 -38.94 47.77 -2.03
C HIS A 471 -39.12 46.25 -1.88
N LEU A 472 -38.05 45.47 -2.13
CA LEU A 472 -38.08 44.01 -2.03
C LEU A 472 -38.46 43.55 -0.61
N ARG A 473 -37.97 44.20 0.45
CA ARG A 473 -38.38 43.84 1.82
C ARG A 473 -39.87 44.01 2.08
N LYS A 474 -40.49 45.08 1.54
CA LYS A 474 -41.94 45.29 1.63
C LYS A 474 -42.70 44.21 0.85
N GLU A 475 -42.19 43.84 -0.32
CA GLU A 475 -42.76 42.76 -1.15
C GLU A 475 -42.71 41.40 -0.42
N LEU A 476 -41.60 41.07 0.25
CA LEU A 476 -41.47 39.87 1.09
C LEU A 476 -42.50 39.85 2.22
N GLN A 477 -42.64 40.97 2.92
CA GLN A 477 -43.55 41.09 4.05
C GLN A 477 -45.01 40.95 3.60
N SER A 478 -45.37 41.57 2.47
CA SER A 478 -46.70 41.39 1.89
C SER A 478 -46.97 39.94 1.48
N LEU A 479 -45.97 39.24 0.94
CA LEU A 479 -46.12 37.85 0.50
C LEU A 479 -46.33 36.92 1.71
N ARG A 480 -45.54 37.09 2.78
CA ARG A 480 -45.70 36.35 4.04
C ARG A 480 -47.05 36.60 4.71
N ASN A 481 -47.50 37.86 4.73
CA ASN A 481 -48.81 38.21 5.28
C ASN A 481 -49.96 37.56 4.51
N ARG A 482 -49.84 37.38 3.19
CA ARG A 482 -50.84 36.68 2.36
C ARG A 482 -50.83 35.16 2.52
N ARG A 483 -49.75 34.59 3.04
CA ARG A 483 -49.59 33.13 3.25
C ARG A 483 -50.03 32.70 4.65
N ASN A 484 -50.09 33.64 5.60
CA ASN A 484 -50.53 33.45 6.99
C ASN A 484 -52.04 33.73 7.20
N VAL A 485 -52.76 34.04 6.11
CA VAL A 485 -54.23 34.09 6.01
C VAL A 485 -54.64 32.89 5.18
#